data_AF-A0A2D4EWT7-F1
#
_entry.id   AF-A0A2D4EWT7-F1
#
_cell.length_a   1.000
_cell.length_b   1.000
_cell.length_c   1.000
_cell.angle_alpha   90.00
_cell.angle_beta   90.00
_cell.angle_gamma   90.00
#
_symmetry.space_group_name_H-M   'P 1'
#
loop_
_entity.id
_entity.type
_entity.pdbx_description
1 polymer ?
#
loop_
_entity_poly.entity_id
_entity_poly.type
_entity_poly.pdbx_seq_one_letter_code
_entity_poly.pdbx_strand_id
1 'polypeptide(L)'
;MRGTFHECSPKKHEPAIGDICKMWCSKPVFQLQTYCDIIKICTFRPLLFVPHDPSKKCHDPSCQFDELNMEKLCQIEILEDITELVKKFADDQLFISGILTTETDLEKGILRTSEVLEWMKYADHIGILQKLRKLADYCCWSILKLFFSAYKHYISKVTLEDYNLVEAFESYYCDNCMMNSENMKKRGNEAFAKEKFDTAVTFYTKAIELWPENHFLYGNRALCFLRIGQYRKALCDGKRAIILKPCWPKGHYRFCDALSFLGEHRKALEANERGQDQCRENPEGLKGLLEQHEKLKNQMEEARGIKQNKHRLKKQLSQKNSSEYVSFGNQESKKETKNQKLCDSHHHPCQQKQTNMVGNIKTRENIDHLSVFTAGKLIFFKVVCTYNERLLVIK
;
A
#
# COMPACT_ATOMS: atom_id res chain seq x y z
N MET A 1 35.21 46.63 47.16
CA MET A 1 34.44 45.37 47.13
C MET A 1 33.04 45.65 46.61
N ARG A 2 32.77 45.40 45.33
CA ARG A 2 31.41 45.14 44.82
C ARG A 2 31.57 44.07 43.74
N GLY A 3 31.35 42.83 44.15
CA GLY A 3 31.35 41.68 43.23
C GLY A 3 30.07 41.72 42.39
N THR A 4 30.25 41.73 41.08
CA THR A 4 29.18 41.51 40.12
C THR A 4 28.82 40.02 40.13
N PHE A 5 27.67 39.67 40.71
CA PHE A 5 27.06 38.37 40.53
C PHE A 5 26.57 38.27 39.08
N HIS A 6 27.26 37.47 38.27
CA HIS A 6 26.67 36.92 37.05
C HIS A 6 25.70 35.81 37.47
N GLU A 7 24.40 36.08 37.40
CA GLU A 7 23.38 35.05 37.41
C GLU A 7 23.54 34.21 36.13
N CYS A 8 24.19 33.05 36.25
CA CYS A 8 24.07 31.99 35.27
C CYS A 8 22.61 31.55 35.24
N SER A 9 21.90 31.87 34.16
CA SER A 9 20.62 31.22 33.85
C SER A 9 20.82 29.69 33.86
N PRO A 10 19.94 28.91 34.50
CA PRO A 10 20.10 27.46 34.50
C PRO A 10 19.98 26.97 33.06
N LYS A 11 21.07 26.37 32.54
CA LYS A 11 21.01 25.55 31.33
C LYS A 11 19.94 24.50 31.60
N LYS A 12 18.78 24.58 30.92
CA LYS A 12 17.79 23.50 30.95
C LYS A 12 18.54 22.25 30.50
N HIS A 13 18.78 21.32 31.43
CA HIS A 13 19.37 20.04 31.09
C HIS A 13 18.40 19.35 30.14
N GLU A 14 18.82 19.10 28.90
CA GLU A 14 18.04 18.30 27.98
C GLU A 14 17.85 16.92 28.64
N PRO A 15 16.60 16.43 28.75
CA PRO A 15 16.32 15.20 29.47
C PRO A 15 17.07 14.03 28.82
N ALA A 16 17.66 13.16 29.65
CA ALA A 16 18.38 12.01 29.14
C ALA A 16 17.41 11.09 28.37
N ILE A 17 17.90 10.39 27.34
CA ILE A 17 17.09 9.42 26.56
C ILE A 17 16.34 8.45 27.48
N GLY A 18 16.99 8.00 28.57
CA GLY A 18 16.37 7.13 29.56
C GLY A 18 15.13 7.73 30.24
N ASP A 19 15.10 9.05 30.46
CA ASP A 19 13.94 9.73 31.04
C ASP A 19 12.80 9.87 30.03
N ILE A 20 13.13 10.19 28.77
CA ILE A 20 12.16 10.22 27.66
C ILE A 20 11.48 8.86 27.51
N CYS A 21 12.25 7.76 27.52
CA CYS A 21 11.69 6.42 27.40
C CYS A 21 10.78 6.07 28.58
N LYS A 22 11.15 6.43 29.82
CA LYS A 22 10.28 6.22 31.00
C LYS A 22 8.98 7.01 30.87
N MET A 23 9.05 8.27 30.45
CA MET A 23 7.87 9.12 30.27
C MET A 23 6.93 8.56 29.19
N TRP A 24 7.49 8.11 28.07
CA TRP A 24 6.74 7.44 27.02
C TRP A 24 6.07 6.16 27.53
N CYS A 25 6.84 5.21 28.05
CA CYS A 25 6.33 3.91 28.52
C CYS A 25 5.42 4.01 29.76
N SER A 26 5.35 5.16 30.43
CA SER A 26 4.40 5.39 31.53
C SER A 26 2.95 5.51 31.07
N LYS A 27 2.71 5.78 29.78
CA LYS A 27 1.36 5.90 29.22
C LYS A 27 0.73 4.51 28.97
N PRO A 28 -0.61 4.39 29.00
CA PRO A 28 -1.28 3.12 28.74
C PRO A 28 -0.94 2.54 27.36
N VAL A 29 -0.74 1.21 27.29
CA VAL A 29 -0.33 0.50 26.06
C VAL A 29 -1.24 0.80 24.87
N PHE A 30 -2.57 0.84 25.07
CA PHE A 30 -3.52 1.16 23.99
C PHE A 30 -3.31 2.56 23.41
N GLN A 31 -2.93 3.54 24.26
CA GLN A 31 -2.65 4.90 23.84
C GLN A 31 -1.33 4.95 23.04
N LEU A 32 -0.30 4.23 23.49
CA LEU A 32 0.96 4.10 22.77
C LEU A 32 0.78 3.47 21.39
N GLN A 33 -0.01 2.40 21.31
CA GLN A 33 -0.35 1.76 20.03
C GLN A 33 -1.10 2.72 19.09
N THR A 34 -2.02 3.53 19.62
CA THR A 34 -2.73 4.56 18.85
C THR A 34 -1.76 5.63 18.34
N TYR A 35 -0.81 6.07 19.16
CA TYR A 35 0.25 6.99 18.71
C TYR A 35 1.12 6.37 17.63
N CYS A 36 1.51 5.10 17.74
CA CYS A 36 2.26 4.41 16.70
C CYS A 36 1.49 4.38 15.36
N ASP A 37 0.18 4.17 15.38
CA ASP A 37 -0.65 4.22 14.16
C ASP A 37 -0.64 5.62 13.52
N ILE A 38 -0.72 6.68 14.33
CA ILE A 38 -0.66 8.07 13.83
C ILE A 38 0.74 8.39 13.29
N ILE A 39 1.80 8.04 14.02
CA ILE A 39 3.18 8.23 13.58
C ILE A 39 3.43 7.50 12.26
N LYS A 40 2.89 6.28 12.10
CA LYS A 40 2.92 5.54 10.83
C LYS A 40 2.27 6.35 9.71
N ILE A 41 1.04 6.85 9.89
CA ILE A 41 0.38 7.67 8.87
C ILE A 41 1.21 8.92 8.53
N CYS A 42 1.72 9.62 9.54
CA CYS A 42 2.57 10.80 9.35
C CYS A 42 3.88 10.49 8.62
N THR A 43 4.51 9.36 8.92
CA THR A 43 5.76 8.91 8.27
C THR A 43 5.52 8.52 6.82
N PHE A 44 4.38 7.90 6.51
CA PHE A 44 4.03 7.46 5.17
C PHE A 44 3.45 8.60 4.31
N ARG A 45 3.01 9.71 4.93
CA ARG A 45 2.47 10.89 4.25
C ARG A 45 3.32 11.35 3.06
N PRO A 46 4.62 11.66 3.21
CA PRO A 46 5.46 12.10 2.07
C PRO A 46 5.70 11.02 1.01
N LEU A 47 5.49 9.74 1.33
CA LEU A 47 5.75 8.63 0.41
C LEU A 47 4.53 8.25 -0.42
N LEU A 48 3.35 8.35 0.19
CA LEU A 48 2.11 7.85 -0.39
C LEU A 48 1.11 8.95 -0.67
N PHE A 49 1.10 10.07 0.03
CA PHE A 49 0.02 11.05 -0.05
C PHE A 49 0.49 12.32 -0.77
N VAL A 50 -0.42 12.96 -1.50
CA VAL A 50 -0.13 14.23 -2.18
C VAL A 50 0.23 15.27 -1.11
N PRO A 51 1.32 16.05 -1.28
CA PRO A 51 1.67 17.12 -0.34
C PRO A 51 0.52 18.11 -0.20
N HIS A 52 -0.02 18.23 1.02
CA HIS A 52 -1.13 19.12 1.34
C HIS A 52 -0.63 20.56 1.56
N ASP A 53 0.07 21.14 0.57
CA ASP A 53 0.46 22.55 0.63
C ASP A 53 -0.52 23.38 -0.23
N PRO A 54 -1.55 24.02 0.38
CA PRO A 54 -2.49 24.86 -0.34
C PRO A 54 -1.84 26.11 -0.98
N SER A 55 -0.57 26.43 -0.63
CA SER A 55 0.19 27.54 -1.21
C SER A 55 1.08 27.12 -2.39
N LYS A 56 1.35 25.82 -2.57
CA LYS A 56 2.12 25.28 -3.69
C LYS A 56 1.21 24.52 -4.63
N LYS A 57 0.61 25.25 -5.58
CA LYS A 57 0.16 24.63 -6.83
C LYS A 57 1.40 24.09 -7.53
N CYS A 58 1.69 22.81 -7.35
CA CYS A 58 2.68 22.12 -8.15
C CYS A 58 2.12 22.04 -9.58
N HIS A 59 2.54 22.99 -10.43
CA HIS A 59 2.20 23.04 -11.85
C HIS A 59 3.07 22.11 -12.70
N ASP A 60 3.87 21.25 -12.08
CA ASP A 60 4.66 20.23 -12.78
C ASP A 60 3.87 18.91 -12.88
N PRO A 61 3.50 18.46 -14.09
CA PRO A 61 2.89 17.15 -14.32
C PRO A 61 3.77 15.98 -13.85
N SER A 62 5.07 16.21 -13.63
CA SER A 62 6.01 15.21 -13.11
C SER A 62 5.88 14.96 -11.59
N CYS A 63 5.19 15.85 -10.86
CA CYS A 63 4.90 15.69 -9.43
C CYS A 63 3.66 14.81 -9.14
N GLN A 64 3.17 14.08 -10.15
CA GLN A 64 2.16 13.04 -9.97
C GLN A 64 2.77 11.86 -9.20
N PHE A 65 2.62 11.87 -7.86
CA PHE A 65 2.81 10.70 -6.98
C PHE A 65 1.75 9.59 -7.24
N ASP A 66 1.24 9.49 -8.46
CA ASP A 66 0.10 8.66 -8.81
C ASP A 66 0.48 7.21 -9.12
N GLU A 67 1.78 6.91 -9.29
CA GLU A 67 2.23 5.56 -9.64
C GLU A 67 3.26 5.00 -8.67
N LEU A 68 2.86 3.93 -7.98
CA LEU A 68 3.74 3.12 -7.15
C LEU A 68 4.45 2.07 -8.03
N ASN A 69 5.79 2.09 -8.02
CA ASN A 69 6.59 1.04 -8.64
C ASN A 69 6.92 -0.06 -7.60
N MET A 70 7.47 -1.19 -8.07
CA MET A 70 7.73 -2.35 -7.20
C MET A 70 8.84 -2.10 -6.17
N GLU A 71 9.79 -1.22 -6.47
CA GLU A 71 10.87 -0.85 -5.56
C GLU A 71 10.34 -0.02 -4.39
N LYS A 72 9.59 1.06 -4.68
CA LYS A 72 8.90 1.88 -3.68
C LYS A 72 7.91 1.06 -2.86
N LEU A 73 7.20 0.11 -3.48
CA LEU A 73 6.33 -0.79 -2.74
C LEU A 73 7.10 -1.64 -1.72
N CYS A 74 8.25 -2.20 -2.11
CA CYS A 74 9.07 -2.99 -1.19
C CYS A 74 9.61 -2.16 -0.02
N GLN A 75 10.00 -0.90 -0.29
CA GLN A 75 10.39 0.06 0.73
C GLN A 75 9.27 0.36 1.74
N ILE A 76 8.05 0.59 1.23
CA ILE A 76 6.85 0.81 2.05
C ILE A 76 6.54 -0.43 2.91
N GLU A 77 6.66 -1.63 2.36
CA GLU A 77 6.43 -2.88 3.09
C GLU A 77 7.43 -3.08 4.24
N ILE A 78 8.71 -2.72 4.05
CA ILE A 78 9.69 -2.75 5.14
C ILE A 78 9.30 -1.76 6.23
N LEU A 79 8.94 -0.53 5.86
CA LEU A 79 8.49 0.44 6.84
C LEU A 79 7.27 -0.06 7.61
N GLU A 80 6.32 -0.72 6.95
CA GLU A 80 5.16 -1.29 7.63
C GLU A 80 5.61 -2.33 8.65
N ASP A 81 6.44 -3.28 8.27
CA ASP A 81 6.94 -4.31 9.18
C ASP A 81 7.64 -3.70 10.40
N ILE A 82 8.45 -2.64 10.20
CA ILE A 82 9.12 -1.92 11.29
C ILE A 82 8.09 -1.19 12.17
N THR A 83 7.11 -0.50 11.58
CA THR A 83 6.07 0.20 12.35
C THR A 83 5.19 -0.77 13.16
N GLU A 84 4.86 -1.95 12.63
CA GLU A 84 4.13 -2.99 13.36
C GLU A 84 4.97 -3.55 14.52
N LEU A 85 6.28 -3.70 14.31
CA LEU A 85 7.20 -4.07 15.37
C LEU A 85 7.22 -3.03 16.50
N VAL A 86 7.29 -1.73 16.15
CA VAL A 86 7.26 -0.67 17.16
C VAL A 86 5.95 -0.63 17.90
N LYS A 87 4.83 -0.82 17.20
CA LYS A 87 3.51 -0.90 17.82
C LYS A 87 3.43 -2.07 18.82
N LYS A 88 4.04 -3.22 18.48
CA LYS A 88 4.07 -4.41 19.35
C LYS A 88 4.90 -4.19 20.61
N PHE A 89 6.00 -3.44 20.52
CA PHE A 89 6.93 -3.18 21.63
C PHE A 89 6.88 -1.72 22.09
N ALA A 90 5.71 -1.08 22.00
CA ALA A 90 5.57 0.35 22.21
C ALA A 90 5.83 0.77 23.66
N ASP A 91 5.66 -0.16 24.61
CA ASP A 91 5.89 0.01 26.05
C ASP A 91 7.25 -0.55 26.52
N ASP A 92 8.05 -1.14 25.63
CA ASP A 92 9.39 -1.64 25.96
C ASP A 92 10.42 -0.49 25.95
N GLN A 93 10.93 -0.15 27.13
CA GLN A 93 11.84 0.97 27.30
C GLN A 93 13.17 0.79 26.53
N LEU A 94 13.69 -0.44 26.43
CA LEU A 94 14.94 -0.72 25.72
C LEU A 94 14.73 -0.59 24.21
N PHE A 95 13.59 -1.07 23.72
CA PHE A 95 13.21 -0.96 22.32
C PHE A 95 13.05 0.51 21.89
N ILE A 96 12.34 1.30 22.69
CA ILE A 96 12.16 2.74 22.43
C ILE A 96 13.51 3.48 22.53
N SER A 97 14.36 3.13 23.50
CA SER A 97 15.71 3.67 23.58
C SER A 97 16.51 3.37 22.31
N GLY A 98 16.42 2.16 21.78
CA GLY A 98 17.10 1.76 20.55
C GLY A 98 16.68 2.60 19.33
N ILE A 99 15.40 2.97 19.22
CA ILE A 99 14.89 3.87 18.18
C ILE A 99 15.52 5.27 18.31
N LEU A 100 15.56 5.81 19.53
CA LEU A 100 16.06 7.16 19.79
C LEU A 100 17.59 7.28 19.63
N THR A 101 18.34 6.24 20.00
CA THR A 101 19.80 6.21 19.84
C THR A 101 20.22 5.99 18.38
N THR A 102 19.54 5.09 17.67
CA THR A 102 19.81 4.79 16.24
C THR A 102 19.77 6.05 15.38
N GLU A 103 18.82 6.94 15.64
CA GLU A 103 18.73 8.21 14.93
C GLU A 103 19.97 9.10 15.17
N THR A 104 20.42 9.19 16.42
CA THR A 104 21.59 9.99 16.81
C THR A 104 22.85 9.47 16.14
N ASP A 105 22.97 8.16 15.97
CA ASP A 105 24.11 7.51 15.32
C ASP A 105 24.05 7.62 13.78
N LEU A 106 22.84 7.65 13.20
CA LEU A 106 22.60 7.97 11.78
C LEU A 106 22.99 9.41 11.46
N GLU A 107 22.65 10.38 12.32
CA GLU A 107 23.02 11.79 12.15
C GLU A 107 24.54 12.01 12.19
N LYS A 108 25.24 11.27 13.06
CA LYS A 108 26.70 11.36 13.21
C LYS A 108 27.47 10.56 12.16
N GLY A 109 26.80 9.80 11.30
CA GLY A 109 27.43 8.92 10.32
C GLY A 109 28.24 7.78 10.94
N ILE A 110 28.01 7.49 12.23
CA ILE A 110 28.72 6.47 13.02
C ILE A 110 28.14 5.08 12.76
N LEU A 111 26.91 5.03 12.26
CA LEU A 111 26.09 3.83 12.24
C LEU A 111 26.73 2.68 11.44
N ARG A 112 27.15 1.64 12.15
CA ARG A 112 27.47 0.34 11.57
C ARG A 112 26.17 -0.45 11.44
N THR A 113 25.94 -1.05 10.29
CA THR A 113 24.76 -1.90 10.01
C THR A 113 24.49 -2.91 11.13
N SER A 114 25.52 -3.40 11.83
CA SER A 114 25.42 -4.34 12.95
C SER A 114 24.59 -3.88 14.15
N GLU A 115 24.55 -2.58 14.47
CA GLU A 115 23.91 -2.04 15.69
C GLU A 115 22.39 -1.85 15.50
N VAL A 116 21.95 -1.38 14.33
CA VAL A 116 20.53 -1.42 13.94
C VAL A 116 20.01 -2.85 13.85
N LEU A 117 20.84 -3.76 13.37
CA LEU A 117 20.49 -5.18 13.33
C LEU A 117 20.42 -5.80 14.73
N GLU A 118 21.03 -5.24 15.77
CA GLU A 118 21.14 -5.89 17.09
C GLU A 118 19.85 -5.81 17.91
N TRP A 119 19.20 -4.66 18.01
CA TRP A 119 17.87 -4.58 18.61
C TRP A 119 16.78 -5.12 17.67
N MET A 120 17.01 -5.12 16.35
CA MET A 120 16.16 -5.83 15.38
C MET A 120 16.34 -7.35 15.41
N LYS A 121 17.37 -7.93 16.07
CA LYS A 121 17.44 -9.40 16.30
C LYS A 121 16.34 -9.86 17.25
N TYR A 122 15.85 -9.01 18.14
CA TYR A 122 14.65 -9.30 18.92
C TYR A 122 13.39 -9.43 18.02
N ALA A 123 13.47 -9.00 16.74
CA ALA A 123 12.41 -9.01 15.75
C ALA A 123 12.47 -10.19 14.75
N ASP A 124 13.11 -11.31 15.11
CA ASP A 124 13.34 -12.49 14.26
C ASP A 124 12.04 -13.14 13.72
N HIS A 125 10.86 -12.68 14.15
CA HIS A 125 9.56 -13.17 13.70
C HIS A 125 9.10 -12.68 12.32
N ILE A 126 9.61 -11.55 11.78
CA ILE A 126 8.99 -10.88 10.61
C ILE A 126 9.89 -10.93 9.35
N GLY A 127 11.10 -11.51 9.43
CA GLY A 127 12.03 -11.56 8.28
C GLY A 127 12.52 -10.18 7.81
N ILE A 128 12.36 -9.14 8.64
CA ILE A 128 12.78 -7.76 8.39
C ILE A 128 14.26 -7.70 8.02
N LEU A 129 15.10 -8.45 8.74
CA LEU A 129 16.55 -8.53 8.48
C LEU A 129 16.85 -9.05 7.07
N GLN A 130 16.08 -10.02 6.57
CA GLN A 130 16.26 -10.54 5.21
C GLN A 130 15.80 -9.51 4.16
N LYS A 131 14.69 -8.81 4.39
CA LYS A 131 14.21 -7.74 3.50
C LYS A 131 15.19 -6.56 3.46
N LEU A 132 15.71 -6.14 4.61
CA LEU A 132 16.73 -5.09 4.73
C LEU A 132 18.04 -5.49 4.04
N ARG A 133 18.51 -6.73 4.22
CA ARG A 133 19.70 -7.24 3.50
C ARG A 133 19.53 -7.26 1.99
N LYS A 134 18.34 -7.60 1.49
CA LYS A 134 18.01 -7.55 0.06
C LYS A 134 17.98 -6.14 -0.50
N LEU A 135 17.73 -5.14 0.36
CA LEU A 135 17.55 -3.73 0.01
C LEU A 135 18.74 -2.86 0.44
N ALA A 136 19.90 -3.43 0.73
CA ALA A 136 21.09 -2.73 1.24
C ALA A 136 21.76 -1.75 0.23
N ASP A 137 20.95 -1.11 -0.61
CA ASP A 137 21.27 0.06 -1.42
C ASP A 137 21.02 1.35 -0.63
N TYR A 138 21.61 2.46 -1.10
CA TYR A 138 21.51 3.80 -0.52
C TYR A 138 20.06 4.28 -0.27
N CYS A 139 19.10 3.81 -1.06
CA CYS A 139 17.68 4.18 -0.95
C CYS A 139 17.00 3.67 0.32
N CYS A 140 17.38 2.50 0.83
CA CYS A 140 16.79 1.92 2.05
C CYS A 140 17.14 2.77 3.29
N TRP A 141 18.37 3.26 3.35
CA TRP A 141 18.83 4.13 4.44
C TRP A 141 18.09 5.46 4.52
N SER A 142 17.72 6.03 3.37
CA SER A 142 16.94 7.27 3.32
C SER A 142 15.57 7.11 3.99
N ILE A 143 14.94 5.96 3.78
CA ILE A 143 13.63 5.63 4.32
C ILE A 143 13.69 5.26 5.80
N LEU A 144 14.71 4.51 6.21
CA LEU A 144 14.98 4.27 7.63
C LEU A 144 15.25 5.58 8.38
N LYS A 145 16.01 6.51 7.79
CA LYS A 145 16.24 7.82 8.38
C LYS A 145 14.94 8.60 8.56
N LEU A 146 14.06 8.60 7.56
CA LEU A 146 12.73 9.21 7.66
C LEU A 146 11.94 8.62 8.83
N PHE A 147 11.94 7.29 8.94
CA PHE A 147 11.27 6.57 10.03
C PHE A 147 11.82 6.96 11.41
N PHE A 148 13.14 6.87 11.62
CA PHE A 148 13.76 7.14 12.91
C PHE A 148 13.58 8.61 13.33
N SER A 149 13.74 9.54 12.37
CA SER A 149 13.51 10.97 12.61
C SER A 149 12.05 11.25 12.98
N ALA A 150 11.09 10.65 12.29
CA ALA A 150 9.67 10.81 12.61
C ALA A 150 9.34 10.28 14.01
N TYR A 151 9.77 9.07 14.36
CA TYR A 151 9.51 8.51 15.69
C TYR A 151 10.19 9.32 16.80
N LYS A 152 11.46 9.73 16.63
CA LYS A 152 12.14 10.61 17.59
C LYS A 152 11.38 11.93 17.78
N HIS A 153 10.96 12.55 16.69
CA HIS A 153 10.21 13.81 16.72
C HIS A 153 8.91 13.67 17.53
N TYR A 154 8.06 12.69 17.18
CA TYR A 154 6.76 12.54 17.83
C TYR A 154 6.85 12.01 19.26
N ILE A 155 7.76 11.09 19.57
CA ILE A 155 8.00 10.64 20.95
C ILE A 155 8.45 11.83 21.80
N SER A 156 9.36 12.66 21.29
CA SER A 156 9.83 13.86 22.00
C SER A 156 8.71 14.87 22.21
N LYS A 157 7.87 15.14 21.21
CA LYS A 157 6.70 16.02 21.39
C LYS A 157 5.74 15.50 22.45
N VAL A 158 5.37 14.23 22.36
CA VAL A 158 4.42 13.59 23.29
C VAL A 158 4.93 13.57 24.73
N THR A 159 6.25 13.49 24.93
CA THR A 159 6.86 13.40 26.27
C THR A 159 7.25 14.77 26.82
N LEU A 160 7.88 15.63 26.02
CA LEU A 160 8.47 16.88 26.48
C LEU A 160 7.53 18.08 26.38
N GLU A 161 6.55 18.04 25.48
CA GLU A 161 5.61 19.14 25.23
C GLU A 161 4.18 18.81 25.70
N ASP A 162 3.98 17.64 26.32
CA ASP A 162 2.65 17.08 26.66
C ASP A 162 1.69 17.08 25.45
N TYR A 163 2.26 16.85 24.26
CA TYR A 163 1.55 16.95 23.00
C TYR A 163 0.57 15.78 22.82
N ASN A 164 -0.73 16.08 22.70
CA ASN A 164 -1.74 15.08 22.38
C ASN A 164 -1.78 14.81 20.87
N LEU A 165 -1.08 13.75 20.46
CA LEU A 165 -0.97 13.40 19.04
C LEU A 165 -2.31 13.02 18.40
N VAL A 166 -3.26 12.44 19.16
CA VAL A 166 -4.59 12.10 18.66
C VAL A 166 -5.38 13.37 18.35
N GLU A 167 -5.48 14.27 19.31
CA GLU A 167 -6.20 15.54 19.14
C GLU A 167 -5.60 16.40 18.03
N ALA A 168 -4.27 16.45 17.94
CA ALA A 168 -3.60 17.17 16.86
C ALA A 168 -3.85 16.55 15.48
N PHE A 169 -3.98 15.22 15.39
CA PHE A 169 -4.28 14.53 14.15
C PHE A 169 -5.74 14.74 13.73
N GLU A 170 -6.68 14.72 14.68
CA GLU A 170 -8.11 14.91 14.44
C GLU A 170 -8.47 16.38 14.11
N SER A 171 -7.80 17.35 14.75
CA SER A 171 -8.06 18.78 14.55
C SER A 171 -7.56 19.34 13.22
N TYR A 172 -6.84 18.54 12.43
CA TYR A 172 -6.23 18.99 11.17
C TYR A 172 -7.26 19.38 10.10
N TYR A 173 -8.49 18.84 10.16
CA TYR A 173 -9.53 19.10 9.17
C TYR A 173 -10.74 19.82 9.75
N CYS A 174 -11.15 20.88 9.06
CA CYS A 174 -12.34 21.62 9.42
C CYS A 174 -13.62 20.83 9.12
N ASP A 175 -14.68 20.98 9.93
CA ASP A 175 -15.96 20.29 9.72
C ASP A 175 -16.55 20.53 8.32
N ASN A 176 -16.42 21.76 7.81
CA ASN A 176 -16.85 22.11 6.46
C ASN A 176 -16.05 21.36 5.37
N CYS A 177 -14.76 21.11 5.62
CA CYS A 177 -13.88 20.37 4.72
C CYS A 177 -14.35 18.91 4.62
N MET A 178 -14.62 18.27 5.76
CA MET A 178 -15.15 16.91 5.83
C MET A 178 -16.53 16.80 5.17
N MET A 179 -17.44 17.75 5.44
CA MET A 179 -18.78 17.78 4.83
C MET A 179 -18.70 17.90 3.30
N ASN A 180 -17.83 18.77 2.79
CA ASN A 180 -17.64 18.93 1.34
C ASN A 180 -16.99 17.69 0.72
N SER A 181 -16.06 17.03 1.42
CA SER A 181 -15.49 15.75 1.00
C SER A 181 -16.58 14.68 0.83
N GLU A 182 -17.47 14.56 1.82
CA GLU A 182 -18.59 13.62 1.78
C GLU A 182 -19.56 13.89 0.63
N ASN A 183 -19.85 15.17 0.33
CA ASN A 183 -20.63 15.56 -0.84
C ASN A 183 -19.95 15.16 -2.16
N MET A 184 -18.63 15.36 -2.29
CA MET A 184 -17.88 14.91 -3.46
C MET A 184 -17.86 13.38 -3.57
N LYS A 185 -17.68 12.66 -2.45
CA LYS A 185 -17.77 11.19 -2.40
C LYS A 185 -19.11 10.69 -2.92
N LYS A 186 -20.22 11.31 -2.50
CA LYS A 186 -21.58 10.95 -2.96
C LYS A 186 -21.70 11.09 -4.48
N ARG A 187 -21.22 12.20 -5.05
CA ARG A 187 -21.20 12.42 -6.52
C ARG A 187 -20.32 11.39 -7.23
N GLY A 188 -19.20 11.00 -6.62
CA GLY A 188 -18.34 9.91 -7.10
C GLY A 188 -19.08 8.57 -7.14
N ASN A 189 -19.80 8.22 -6.07
CA ASN A 189 -20.62 7.01 -5.99
C ASN A 189 -21.74 7.02 -7.06
N GLU A 190 -22.42 8.16 -7.27
CA GLU A 190 -23.46 8.31 -8.29
C GLU A 190 -22.91 8.15 -9.71
N ALA A 191 -21.73 8.70 -9.99
CA ALA A 191 -21.04 8.52 -11.27
C ALA A 191 -20.61 7.06 -11.46
N PHE A 192 -20.10 6.42 -10.40
CA PHE A 192 -19.71 5.01 -10.41
C PHE A 192 -20.90 4.09 -10.71
N ALA A 193 -22.06 4.33 -10.09
CA ALA A 193 -23.29 3.57 -10.34
C ALA A 193 -23.80 3.70 -11.78
N LYS A 194 -23.44 4.79 -12.47
CA LYS A 194 -23.72 5.02 -13.91
C LYS A 194 -22.59 4.51 -14.82
N GLU A 195 -21.65 3.76 -14.27
CA GLU A 195 -20.44 3.24 -14.95
C GLU A 195 -19.55 4.34 -15.56
N LYS A 196 -19.69 5.58 -15.10
CA LYS A 196 -18.85 6.72 -15.53
C LYS A 196 -17.59 6.79 -14.68
N PHE A 197 -16.71 5.81 -14.84
CA PHE A 197 -15.55 5.62 -13.96
C PHE A 197 -14.58 6.81 -13.94
N ASP A 198 -14.25 7.44 -15.08
CA ASP A 198 -13.38 8.62 -15.11
C ASP A 198 -13.99 9.83 -14.36
N THR A 199 -15.31 10.00 -14.49
CA THR A 199 -16.04 11.03 -13.74
C THR A 199 -16.04 10.73 -12.24
N ALA A 200 -16.20 9.45 -11.86
CA ALA A 200 -16.12 9.03 -10.46
C ALA A 200 -14.72 9.30 -9.88
N VAL A 201 -13.65 8.97 -10.61
CA VAL A 201 -12.25 9.29 -10.23
C VAL A 201 -12.08 10.78 -9.96
N THR A 202 -12.64 11.63 -10.81
CA THR A 202 -12.57 13.09 -10.65
C THR A 202 -13.20 13.54 -9.33
N PHE A 203 -14.40 13.01 -9.01
CA PHE A 203 -15.08 13.36 -7.76
C PHE A 203 -14.37 12.80 -6.52
N TYR A 204 -13.89 11.55 -6.55
CA TYR A 204 -13.11 11.02 -5.43
C TYR A 204 -11.81 11.78 -5.22
N THR A 205 -11.16 12.24 -6.28
CA THR A 205 -9.94 13.06 -6.16
C THR A 205 -10.22 14.38 -5.45
N LYS A 206 -11.31 15.08 -5.82
CA LYS A 206 -11.76 16.28 -5.10
C LYS A 206 -12.13 16.00 -3.65
N ALA A 207 -12.71 14.84 -3.36
CA ALA A 207 -13.01 14.44 -1.99
C ALA A 207 -11.71 14.22 -1.18
N ILE A 208 -10.68 13.64 -1.80
CA ILE A 208 -9.38 13.38 -1.17
C ILE A 208 -8.64 14.68 -0.86
N GLU A 209 -8.70 15.66 -1.76
CA GLU A 209 -8.13 17.01 -1.54
C GLU A 209 -8.73 17.71 -0.31
N LEU A 210 -9.96 17.35 0.07
CA LEU A 210 -10.67 17.93 1.21
C LEU A 210 -10.50 17.12 2.50
N TRP A 211 -10.32 15.80 2.39
CA TRP A 211 -10.14 14.89 3.52
C TRP A 211 -9.32 13.64 3.13
N PRO A 212 -7.97 13.75 3.12
CA PRO A 212 -7.07 12.73 2.60
C PRO A 212 -6.86 11.52 3.54
N GLU A 213 -7.44 11.48 4.73
CA GLU A 213 -7.38 10.37 5.70
C GLU A 213 -8.61 9.46 5.59
N ASN A 214 -9.55 9.81 4.70
CA ASN A 214 -10.70 8.97 4.44
C ASN A 214 -10.34 7.80 3.52
N HIS A 215 -10.02 6.66 4.14
CA HIS A 215 -9.66 5.41 3.46
C HIS A 215 -10.70 4.94 2.43
N PHE A 216 -11.99 5.24 2.61
CA PHE A 216 -13.04 4.89 1.65
C PHE A 216 -12.81 5.53 0.28
N LEU A 217 -12.30 6.76 0.24
CA LEU A 217 -12.09 7.49 -1.01
C LEU A 217 -11.04 6.82 -1.89
N TYR A 218 -9.93 6.39 -1.30
CA TYR A 218 -8.89 5.66 -2.01
C TYR A 218 -9.38 4.28 -2.46
N GLY A 219 -10.09 3.53 -1.60
CA GLY A 219 -10.60 2.22 -2.02
C GLY A 219 -11.64 2.32 -3.16
N ASN A 220 -12.49 3.35 -3.14
CA ASN A 220 -13.46 3.59 -4.22
C ASN A 220 -12.78 4.06 -5.50
N ARG A 221 -11.78 4.94 -5.41
CA ARG A 221 -11.01 5.41 -6.56
C ARG A 221 -10.13 4.29 -7.15
N ALA A 222 -9.53 3.44 -6.31
CA ALA A 222 -8.82 2.23 -6.73
C ALA A 222 -9.73 1.29 -7.53
N LEU A 223 -10.97 1.09 -7.08
CA LEU A 223 -11.95 0.30 -7.83
C LEU A 223 -12.23 0.91 -9.22
N CYS A 224 -12.39 2.23 -9.30
CA CYS A 224 -12.54 2.88 -10.60
C CYS A 224 -11.31 2.66 -11.49
N PHE A 225 -10.10 2.80 -10.94
CA PHE A 225 -8.86 2.54 -11.66
C PHE A 225 -8.74 1.10 -12.16
N LEU A 226 -9.17 0.11 -11.38
CA LEU A 226 -9.27 -1.28 -11.85
C LEU A 226 -10.21 -1.42 -13.05
N ARG A 227 -11.38 -0.75 -13.01
CA ARG A 227 -12.40 -0.83 -14.07
C ARG A 227 -11.96 -0.18 -15.39
N ILE A 228 -11.08 0.82 -15.33
CA ILE A 228 -10.52 1.50 -16.51
C ILE A 228 -9.12 1.00 -16.90
N GLY A 229 -8.62 -0.06 -16.25
CA GLY A 229 -7.33 -0.69 -16.59
C GLY A 229 -6.08 0.05 -16.07
N GLN A 230 -6.22 1.05 -15.21
CA GLN A 230 -5.11 1.80 -14.62
C GLN A 230 -4.56 1.12 -13.35
N TYR A 231 -4.04 -0.10 -13.50
CA TYR A 231 -3.69 -0.98 -12.37
C TYR A 231 -2.60 -0.42 -11.44
N ARG A 232 -1.63 0.35 -11.94
CA ARG A 232 -0.60 0.99 -11.09
C ARG A 232 -1.18 2.04 -10.13
N LYS A 233 -2.17 2.81 -10.60
CA LYS A 233 -2.88 3.78 -9.75
C LYS A 233 -3.79 3.08 -8.75
N ALA A 234 -4.46 2.00 -9.18
CA ALA A 234 -5.23 1.14 -8.27
C ALA A 234 -4.35 0.52 -7.18
N LEU A 235 -3.14 0.07 -7.52
CA LEU A 235 -2.16 -0.45 -6.57
C LEU A 235 -1.80 0.61 -5.52
N CYS A 236 -1.50 1.84 -5.97
CA CYS A 236 -1.16 2.93 -5.07
C CYS A 236 -2.32 3.28 -4.13
N ASP A 237 -3.54 3.46 -4.65
CA ASP A 237 -4.72 3.79 -3.85
C ASP A 237 -5.15 2.64 -2.92
N GLY A 238 -5.06 1.40 -3.37
CA GLY A 238 -5.26 0.22 -2.51
C GLY A 238 -4.29 0.24 -1.33
N LYS A 239 -3.01 0.57 -1.58
CA LYS A 239 -2.01 0.68 -0.52
C LYS A 239 -2.28 1.83 0.44
N ARG A 240 -2.67 3.01 -0.06
CA ARG A 240 -3.08 4.15 0.76
C ARG A 240 -4.24 3.78 1.70
N ALA A 241 -5.25 3.08 1.17
CA ALA A 241 -6.38 2.62 1.97
C ALA A 241 -5.97 1.66 3.09
N ILE A 242 -5.07 0.71 2.81
CA ILE A 242 -4.54 -0.23 3.81
C ILE A 242 -3.74 0.51 4.90
N ILE A 243 -2.90 1.48 4.53
CA ILE A 243 -2.13 2.27 5.51
C ILE A 243 -3.05 3.06 6.44
N LEU A 244 -4.10 3.68 5.90
CA LEU A 244 -5.06 4.44 6.69
C LEU A 244 -5.97 3.54 7.55
N LYS A 245 -6.35 2.37 7.04
CA LYS A 245 -7.23 1.43 7.75
C LYS A 245 -6.83 -0.03 7.46
N PRO A 246 -5.89 -0.61 8.23
CA PRO A 246 -5.38 -1.97 7.99
C PRO A 246 -6.45 -3.05 8.11
N CYS A 247 -7.43 -2.88 9.00
CA CYS A 247 -8.52 -3.82 9.21
C CYS A 247 -9.70 -3.63 8.24
N TRP A 248 -9.52 -2.89 7.14
CA TRP A 248 -10.56 -2.70 6.12
C TRP A 248 -10.35 -3.66 4.93
N PRO A 249 -11.16 -4.73 4.81
CA PRO A 249 -10.94 -5.78 3.82
C PRO A 249 -10.94 -5.25 2.38
N LYS A 250 -11.84 -4.31 2.06
CA LYS A 250 -11.96 -3.77 0.69
C LYS A 250 -10.67 -3.09 0.21
N GLY A 251 -9.89 -2.47 1.10
CA GLY A 251 -8.57 -1.93 0.75
C GLY A 251 -7.62 -3.04 0.27
N HIS A 252 -7.55 -4.13 1.04
CA HIS A 252 -6.78 -5.34 0.69
C HIS A 252 -7.22 -5.96 -0.63
N TYR A 253 -8.53 -6.09 -0.86
CA TYR A 253 -9.06 -6.58 -2.13
C TYR A 253 -8.52 -5.79 -3.33
N ARG A 254 -8.66 -4.46 -3.28
CA ARG A 254 -8.25 -3.61 -4.42
C ARG A 254 -6.75 -3.66 -4.66
N PHE A 255 -5.96 -3.74 -3.59
CA PHE A 255 -4.52 -3.90 -3.66
C PHE A 255 -4.11 -5.24 -4.29
N CYS A 256 -4.72 -6.35 -3.85
CA CYS A 256 -4.43 -7.69 -4.37
C CYS A 256 -4.89 -7.86 -5.83
N ASP A 257 -6.07 -7.34 -6.18
CA ASP A 257 -6.54 -7.34 -7.57
C ASP A 257 -5.57 -6.57 -8.47
N ALA A 258 -5.12 -5.38 -8.04
CA ALA A 258 -4.16 -4.58 -8.79
C ALA A 258 -2.82 -5.32 -8.99
N LEU A 259 -2.29 -5.99 -7.96
CA LEU A 259 -1.10 -6.83 -8.08
C LEU A 259 -1.31 -7.98 -9.09
N SER A 260 -2.46 -8.67 -9.02
CA SER A 260 -2.75 -9.77 -9.94
C SER A 260 -2.85 -9.29 -11.39
N PHE A 261 -3.53 -8.17 -11.65
CA PHE A 261 -3.63 -7.58 -12.98
C PHE A 261 -2.28 -7.09 -13.52
N LEU A 262 -1.34 -6.72 -12.65
CA LEU A 262 0.04 -6.40 -13.01
C LEU A 262 0.91 -7.66 -13.25
N GLY A 263 0.37 -8.87 -13.05
CA GLY A 263 1.08 -10.14 -13.20
C GLY A 263 1.91 -10.54 -11.97
N GLU A 264 1.83 -9.79 -10.87
CA GLU A 264 2.56 -10.00 -9.63
C GLU A 264 1.81 -11.02 -8.73
N HIS A 265 1.42 -12.17 -9.29
CA HIS A 265 0.50 -13.12 -8.63
C HIS A 265 1.01 -13.65 -7.28
N ARG A 266 2.34 -13.84 -7.14
CA ARG A 266 2.92 -14.27 -5.85
C ARG A 266 2.74 -13.19 -4.79
N LYS A 267 3.05 -11.93 -5.12
CA LYS A 267 2.87 -10.81 -4.20
C LYS A 267 1.39 -10.59 -3.87
N ALA A 268 0.48 -10.83 -4.83
CA ALA A 268 -0.95 -10.75 -4.58
C ALA A 268 -1.41 -11.76 -3.50
N LEU A 269 -0.90 -13.01 -3.53
CA LEU A 269 -1.18 -14.01 -2.50
C LEU A 269 -0.60 -13.62 -1.14
N GLU A 270 0.68 -13.24 -1.10
CA GLU A 270 1.35 -12.80 0.13
C GLU A 270 0.64 -11.57 0.75
N ALA A 271 0.19 -10.63 -0.09
CA ALA A 271 -0.57 -9.46 0.37
C ALA A 271 -1.96 -9.83 0.87
N ASN A 272 -2.63 -10.79 0.22
CA ASN A 272 -3.94 -11.27 0.66
C ASN A 272 -3.84 -11.98 2.02
N GLU A 273 -2.82 -12.82 2.24
CA GLU A 273 -2.55 -13.46 3.54
C GLU A 273 -2.37 -12.41 4.64
N ARG A 274 -1.57 -11.36 4.39
CA ARG A 274 -1.45 -10.24 5.34
C ARG A 274 -2.79 -9.53 5.58
N GLY A 275 -3.60 -9.37 4.55
CA GLY A 275 -4.94 -8.79 4.67
C GLY A 275 -5.87 -9.63 5.54
N GLN A 276 -5.81 -10.96 5.43
CA GLN A 276 -6.54 -11.89 6.30
C GLN A 276 -6.12 -11.71 7.75
N ASP A 277 -4.81 -11.61 8.02
CA ASP A 277 -4.27 -11.40 9.36
C ASP A 277 -4.74 -10.09 10.00
N GLN A 278 -4.74 -9.00 9.23
CA GLN A 278 -5.17 -7.69 9.71
C GLN A 278 -6.68 -7.56 9.86
N CYS A 279 -7.46 -8.40 9.16
CA CYS A 279 -8.92 -8.37 9.16
C CYS A 279 -9.56 -9.53 9.93
N ARG A 280 -8.81 -10.23 10.81
CA ARG A 280 -9.31 -11.38 11.59
C ARG A 280 -10.57 -11.08 12.40
N GLU A 281 -10.73 -9.84 12.87
CA GLU A 281 -11.88 -9.38 13.65
C GLU A 281 -13.11 -9.00 12.80
N ASN A 282 -13.02 -9.11 11.47
CA ASN A 282 -14.12 -8.83 10.54
C ASN A 282 -14.51 -10.11 9.77
N PRO A 283 -15.46 -10.92 10.28
CA PRO A 283 -15.76 -12.24 9.70
C PRO A 283 -16.25 -12.18 8.25
N GLU A 284 -17.12 -11.23 7.92
CA GLU A 284 -17.64 -11.05 6.56
C GLU A 284 -16.53 -10.65 5.58
N GLY A 285 -15.69 -9.72 6.02
CA GLY A 285 -14.51 -9.27 5.30
C GLY A 285 -13.50 -10.38 5.05
N LEU A 286 -13.21 -11.15 6.10
CA LEU A 286 -12.26 -12.26 6.09
C LEU A 286 -12.71 -13.37 5.15
N LYS A 287 -14.00 -13.75 5.21
CA LYS A 287 -14.56 -14.77 4.30
C LYS A 287 -14.26 -14.44 2.85
N GLY A 288 -14.51 -13.20 2.46
CA GLY A 288 -14.30 -12.82 1.10
C GLY A 288 -12.80 -12.68 0.71
N LEU A 289 -11.92 -12.30 1.65
CA LEU A 289 -10.47 -12.35 1.40
C LEU A 289 -9.99 -13.78 1.17
N LEU A 290 -10.53 -14.77 1.89
CA LEU A 290 -10.27 -16.20 1.66
C LEU A 290 -10.76 -16.64 0.28
N GLU A 291 -11.95 -16.21 -0.14
CA GLU A 291 -12.46 -16.50 -1.50
C GLU A 291 -11.57 -15.86 -2.59
N GLN A 292 -11.07 -14.65 -2.36
CA GLN A 292 -10.11 -14.02 -3.27
C GLN A 292 -8.78 -14.79 -3.31
N HIS A 293 -8.32 -15.30 -2.16
CA HIS A 293 -7.09 -16.08 -2.07
C HIS A 293 -7.13 -17.28 -3.01
N GLU A 294 -8.21 -18.07 -2.98
CA GLU A 294 -8.36 -19.23 -3.86
C GLU A 294 -8.40 -18.83 -5.34
N LYS A 295 -9.06 -17.71 -5.68
CA LYS A 295 -9.04 -17.18 -7.06
C LYS A 295 -7.62 -16.80 -7.50
N LEU A 296 -6.87 -16.10 -6.65
CA LEU A 296 -5.48 -15.71 -6.94
C LEU A 296 -4.55 -16.91 -7.09
N LYS A 297 -4.77 -17.95 -6.28
CA LYS A 297 -4.02 -19.20 -6.33
C LYS A 297 -4.23 -19.92 -7.66
N ASN A 298 -5.48 -20.08 -8.08
CA ASN A 298 -5.82 -20.67 -9.37
C ASN A 298 -5.21 -19.88 -10.54
N GLN A 299 -5.33 -18.54 -10.52
CA GLN A 299 -4.70 -17.67 -11.52
C GLN A 299 -3.18 -17.85 -11.59
N MET A 300 -2.51 -17.99 -10.45
CA MET A 300 -1.07 -18.24 -10.40
C MET A 300 -0.71 -19.60 -11.01
N GLU A 301 -1.48 -20.65 -10.73
CA GLU A 301 -1.25 -22.00 -11.26
C GLU A 301 -1.45 -22.05 -12.78
N GLU A 302 -2.52 -21.43 -13.28
CA GLU A 302 -2.77 -21.28 -14.72
C GLU A 302 -1.63 -20.53 -15.41
N ALA A 303 -1.17 -19.41 -14.83
CA ALA A 303 -0.04 -18.64 -15.35
C ALA A 303 1.27 -19.46 -15.37
N ARG A 304 1.49 -20.35 -14.39
CA ARG A 304 2.63 -21.28 -14.37
C ARG A 304 2.51 -22.34 -15.47
N GLY A 305 1.33 -22.94 -15.65
CA GLY A 305 1.07 -23.94 -16.68
C GLY A 305 1.29 -23.40 -18.10
N ILE A 306 0.82 -22.18 -18.39
CA ILE A 306 1.05 -21.51 -19.68
C ILE A 306 2.55 -21.31 -19.95
N LYS A 307 3.32 -20.87 -18.94
CA LYS A 307 4.77 -20.66 -19.06
C LYS A 307 5.51 -21.97 -19.34
N GLN A 308 5.15 -23.07 -18.66
CA GLN A 308 5.74 -24.38 -18.88
C GLN A 308 5.43 -24.92 -20.28
N ASN A 309 4.20 -24.76 -20.77
CA ASN A 309 3.82 -25.16 -22.12
C ASN A 309 4.58 -24.36 -23.19
N LYS A 310 4.72 -23.03 -23.03
CA LYS A 310 5.51 -22.20 -23.95
C LYS A 310 6.98 -22.61 -23.98
N HIS A 311 7.55 -22.96 -22.83
CA HIS A 311 8.92 -23.46 -22.75
C HIS A 311 9.08 -24.84 -23.44
N ARG A 312 8.13 -25.75 -23.26
CA ARG A 312 8.11 -27.06 -23.93
C ARG A 312 8.02 -26.94 -25.46
N LEU A 313 7.12 -26.08 -25.96
CA LEU A 313 7.00 -25.75 -27.38
C LEU A 313 8.31 -25.16 -27.94
N LYS A 314 8.91 -24.19 -27.24
CA LYS A 314 10.19 -23.59 -27.66
C LYS A 314 11.32 -24.63 -27.73
N LYS A 315 11.38 -25.58 -26.78
CA LYS A 315 12.36 -26.68 -26.79
C LYS A 315 12.13 -27.65 -27.96
N GLN A 316 10.87 -27.93 -28.31
CA GLN A 316 10.53 -28.78 -29.45
C GLN A 316 10.85 -28.12 -30.80
N LEU A 317 10.65 -26.80 -30.93
CA LEU A 317 11.03 -26.04 -32.13
C LEU A 317 12.56 -25.92 -32.28
N SER A 318 13.31 -25.73 -31.19
CA SER A 318 14.78 -25.71 -31.26
C SER A 318 15.38 -27.08 -31.62
N GLN A 319 14.71 -28.18 -31.25
CA GLN A 319 15.14 -29.54 -31.59
C GLN A 319 14.85 -29.91 -33.05
N LYS A 320 13.78 -29.36 -33.65
CA LYS A 320 13.45 -29.55 -35.08
C LYS A 320 14.38 -28.78 -36.01
N ASN A 321 14.86 -27.60 -35.60
CA ASN A 321 15.78 -26.79 -36.41
C ASN A 321 17.24 -27.30 -36.37
N SER A 322 17.55 -28.31 -35.56
CA SER A 322 18.85 -28.99 -35.52
C SER A 322 18.91 -30.29 -36.32
N SER A 323 17.80 -30.69 -36.98
CA SER A 323 17.72 -31.95 -37.77
C SER A 323 17.59 -31.77 -39.28
N GLU A 324 17.66 -30.55 -39.82
CA GLU A 324 17.70 -30.30 -41.28
C GLU A 324 18.98 -29.52 -41.66
N TYR A 325 20.12 -30.20 -41.56
CA TYR A 325 21.31 -29.89 -42.36
C TYR A 325 21.88 -31.21 -42.87
N VAL A 326 21.29 -31.71 -43.96
CA VAL A 326 21.96 -32.63 -44.89
C VAL A 326 21.92 -32.00 -46.27
N SER A 327 23.13 -31.75 -46.76
CA SER A 327 23.50 -31.20 -48.06
C SER A 327 22.93 -31.99 -49.25
N PHE A 328 22.48 -31.29 -50.29
CA PHE A 328 22.73 -31.72 -51.67
C PHE A 328 23.12 -30.52 -52.54
N GLY A 329 24.31 -30.62 -53.13
CA GLY A 329 24.94 -29.59 -53.94
C GLY A 329 24.47 -29.52 -55.38
N ASN A 330 24.88 -28.43 -56.03
CA ASN A 330 24.68 -28.02 -57.42
C ASN A 330 24.81 -29.14 -58.46
N GLN A 331 23.95 -29.08 -59.49
CA GLN A 331 24.38 -29.22 -60.88
C GLN A 331 23.39 -28.53 -61.83
N GLU A 332 23.90 -27.58 -62.60
CA GLU A 332 23.25 -27.00 -63.79
C GLU A 332 23.28 -28.01 -64.95
N SER A 333 22.18 -28.11 -65.70
CA SER A 333 22.20 -28.00 -67.18
C SER A 333 20.80 -28.07 -67.82
N LYS A 334 20.55 -27.02 -68.62
CA LYS A 334 19.61 -26.80 -69.74
C LYS A 334 18.73 -27.96 -70.24
N LYS A 335 17.43 -27.70 -70.43
CA LYS A 335 16.77 -27.61 -71.76
C LYS A 335 15.31 -27.10 -71.71
N GLU A 336 14.96 -26.39 -72.78
CA GLU A 336 13.69 -25.75 -73.18
C GLU A 336 12.50 -26.75 -73.17
N THR A 337 11.23 -26.35 -73.02
CA THR A 337 10.40 -25.77 -74.11
C THR A 337 9.04 -25.25 -73.58
N LYS A 338 8.52 -24.25 -74.32
CA LYS A 338 7.24 -23.54 -74.31
C LYS A 338 5.97 -24.35 -73.95
N ASN A 339 5.03 -23.72 -73.23
CA ASN A 339 3.73 -23.36 -73.82
C ASN A 339 2.90 -22.39 -72.96
N GLN A 340 2.05 -21.66 -73.68
CA GLN A 340 1.35 -20.43 -73.36
C GLN A 340 -0.15 -20.69 -73.50
N LYS A 341 -0.99 -20.09 -72.64
CA LYS A 341 -2.41 -19.66 -72.86
C LYS A 341 -3.04 -19.33 -71.48
N LEU A 342 -3.43 -18.09 -71.17
CA LEU A 342 -4.58 -17.27 -71.60
C LEU A 342 -5.85 -17.44 -70.73
N CYS A 343 -6.37 -16.29 -70.26
CA CYS A 343 -7.77 -15.98 -69.92
C CYS A 343 -8.36 -16.57 -68.63
N ASP A 344 -9.23 -15.92 -67.85
CA ASP A 344 -9.83 -14.57 -67.86
C ASP A 344 -10.66 -14.43 -66.57
N SER A 345 -10.73 -13.20 -66.03
CA SER A 345 -11.92 -12.57 -65.39
C SER A 345 -12.52 -13.23 -64.13
N HIS A 346 -13.00 -12.57 -63.07
CA HIS A 346 -13.55 -11.24 -62.87
C HIS A 346 -13.83 -11.00 -61.36
N HIS A 347 -13.94 -9.72 -60.98
CA HIS A 347 -14.71 -9.15 -59.84
C HIS A 347 -14.06 -8.92 -58.46
N HIS A 348 -13.93 -7.61 -58.16
CA HIS A 348 -13.83 -6.88 -56.88
C HIS A 348 -14.86 -7.30 -55.80
N PRO A 349 -14.91 -6.72 -54.57
CA PRO A 349 -13.99 -5.81 -53.86
C PRO A 349 -13.60 -6.29 -52.43
N CYS A 350 -12.59 -5.65 -51.85
CA CYS A 350 -12.18 -5.79 -50.46
C CYS A 350 -13.18 -5.09 -49.51
N GLN A 351 -14.07 -5.86 -48.87
CA GLN A 351 -14.67 -5.58 -47.56
C GLN A 351 -15.19 -6.89 -46.97
N GLN A 352 -14.68 -7.32 -45.82
CA GLN A 352 -15.38 -8.02 -44.72
C GLN A 352 -14.34 -8.57 -43.72
N LYS A 353 -14.41 -8.15 -42.46
CA LYS A 353 -15.05 -8.88 -41.35
C LYS A 353 -14.46 -10.28 -41.12
N GLN A 354 -13.75 -10.43 -40.01
CA GLN A 354 -13.86 -11.59 -39.11
C GLN A 354 -13.90 -11.03 -37.69
N THR A 355 -15.08 -10.89 -37.07
CA THR A 355 -15.85 -11.89 -36.31
C THR A 355 -15.16 -12.40 -35.04
N ASN A 356 -15.63 -11.85 -33.91
CA ASN A 356 -16.09 -12.54 -32.71
C ASN A 356 -15.29 -13.75 -32.19
N MET A 357 -14.63 -13.54 -31.05
CA MET A 357 -14.86 -14.35 -29.85
C MET A 357 -14.83 -13.44 -28.63
N VAL A 358 -15.94 -12.73 -28.37
CA VAL A 358 -16.20 -12.16 -27.05
C VAL A 358 -16.83 -13.27 -26.22
N GLY A 359 -16.00 -13.91 -25.39
CA GLY A 359 -16.47 -14.78 -24.32
C GLY A 359 -17.26 -13.93 -23.32
N ASN A 360 -18.58 -14.07 -23.37
CA ASN A 360 -19.51 -13.57 -22.38
C ASN A 360 -19.21 -14.25 -21.04
N ILE A 361 -18.41 -13.62 -20.19
CA ILE A 361 -18.43 -13.93 -18.75
C ILE A 361 -19.42 -12.94 -18.13
N LYS A 362 -20.69 -13.34 -18.10
CA LYS A 362 -21.65 -12.79 -17.16
C LYS A 362 -21.26 -13.26 -15.76
N THR A 363 -20.39 -12.52 -15.08
CA THR A 363 -20.35 -12.59 -13.61
C THR A 363 -21.60 -11.92 -13.09
N ARG A 364 -22.57 -12.76 -12.72
CA ARG A 364 -23.73 -12.38 -11.92
C ARG A 364 -23.21 -12.16 -10.50
N GLU A 365 -22.73 -10.95 -10.21
CA GLU A 365 -22.48 -10.53 -8.84
C GLU A 365 -23.80 -10.02 -8.25
N ASN A 366 -24.17 -10.59 -7.11
CA ASN A 366 -25.35 -10.24 -6.34
C ASN A 366 -25.34 -8.73 -6.03
N ILE A 367 -26.31 -8.04 -6.64
CA ILE A 367 -26.75 -6.72 -6.21
C ILE A 367 -27.63 -6.99 -4.98
N ASP A 368 -27.03 -7.02 -3.80
CA ASP A 368 -27.78 -7.00 -2.55
C ASP A 368 -27.41 -5.76 -1.73
N HIS A 369 -28.43 -4.91 -1.61
CA HIS A 369 -28.66 -3.83 -0.65
C HIS A 369 -27.78 -2.56 -0.70
N LEU A 370 -28.19 -1.66 -1.59
CA LEU A 370 -28.39 -0.26 -1.23
C LEU A 370 -29.38 -0.20 -0.05
N SER A 371 -28.91 0.08 1.15
CA SER A 371 -29.77 0.65 2.19
C SER A 371 -29.50 2.15 2.27
N VAL A 372 -30.51 2.89 1.86
CA VAL A 372 -30.72 4.28 2.26
C VAL A 372 -30.88 4.29 3.77
N PHE A 373 -29.96 4.94 4.49
CA PHE A 373 -30.25 5.46 5.83
C PHE A 373 -29.83 6.93 5.88
N THR A 374 -30.85 7.76 5.93
CA THR A 374 -30.85 9.17 6.32
C THR A 374 -30.35 9.35 7.75
N ALA A 375 -29.46 10.35 7.91
CA ALA A 375 -29.25 11.21 9.08
C ALA A 375 -29.20 10.61 10.50
N GLY A 376 -28.02 10.75 11.13
CA GLY A 376 -27.93 11.29 12.50
C GLY A 376 -27.76 10.31 13.65
N LYS A 377 -26.50 9.99 14.00
CA LYS A 377 -25.92 10.25 15.33
C LYS A 377 -24.46 9.78 15.37
N LEU A 378 -23.57 10.76 15.57
CA LEU A 378 -22.22 10.57 16.07
C LEU A 378 -22.32 9.91 17.46
N ILE A 379 -21.81 8.69 17.62
CA ILE A 379 -21.40 8.15 18.92
C ILE A 379 -20.01 7.58 18.72
N PHE A 380 -19.02 8.32 19.22
CA PHE A 380 -17.65 7.87 19.38
C PHE A 380 -17.62 6.62 20.27
N PHE A 381 -16.94 5.58 19.80
CA PHE A 381 -16.70 4.36 20.55
C PHE A 381 -15.78 4.66 21.75
N LYS A 382 -16.31 4.51 22.96
CA LYS A 382 -15.53 4.33 24.18
C LYS A 382 -15.48 2.81 24.42
N VAL A 383 -14.38 2.16 24.07
CA VAL A 383 -14.10 0.78 24.52
C VAL A 383 -13.08 0.87 25.63
N VAL A 384 -13.59 0.73 26.85
CA VAL A 384 -12.80 0.41 28.05
C VAL A 384 -12.81 -1.11 28.16
N CYS A 385 -11.63 -1.73 28.03
CA CYS A 385 -11.41 -3.09 28.50
C CYS A 385 -11.08 -3.05 29.99
N THR A 386 -11.94 -3.57 30.86
CA THR A 386 -11.50 -4.18 32.13
C THR A 386 -12.45 -5.29 32.60
N TYR A 387 -11.79 -6.35 33.04
CA TYR A 387 -12.21 -7.59 33.69
C TYR A 387 -13.19 -7.47 34.88
N ASN A 388 -13.99 -8.54 35.03
CA ASN A 388 -14.50 -9.19 36.26
C ASN A 388 -14.74 -8.35 37.54
N GLU A 389 -15.98 -8.37 38.04
CA GLU A 389 -16.28 -8.97 39.36
C GLU A 389 -17.78 -9.26 39.56
N ARG A 390 -18.04 -10.38 40.23
CA ARG A 390 -19.34 -10.83 40.73
C ARG A 390 -19.78 -9.95 41.89
N LEU A 391 -21.08 -9.62 42.00
CA LEU A 391 -21.97 -9.95 43.13
C LEU A 391 -23.28 -9.14 43.06
N LEU A 392 -24.40 -9.89 43.10
CA LEU A 392 -25.73 -9.60 43.67
C LEU A 392 -26.43 -8.29 43.26
N VAL A 393 -27.70 -8.29 42.86
CA VAL A 393 -28.83 -8.48 43.78
C VAL A 393 -30.01 -9.14 43.06
N ILE A 394 -30.51 -10.21 43.67
CA ILE A 394 -31.88 -10.69 43.52
C ILE A 394 -32.74 -9.88 44.50
N LYS A 395 -33.86 -9.36 43.97
CA LYS A 395 -34.99 -8.64 44.59
C LYS A 395 -34.80 -7.16 44.94
#